data_AF-A0A6C2UX86-F1
#
_entry.id   AF-A0A6C2UX86-F1
#
_cell.length_a   1.000
_cell.length_b   1.000
_cell.length_c   1.000
_cell.angle_alpha   90.00
_cell.angle_beta   90.00
_cell.angle_gamma   90.00
#
_symmetry.space_group_name_H-M   'P 1'
#
loop_
_entity.id
_entity.type
_entity.pdbx_description
1 polymer ?
#
loop_
_entity_poly.entity_id
_entity_poly.type
_entity_poly.pdbx_seq_one_letter_code
_entity_poly.pdbx_strand_id
1 'polypeptide(L)'
;MHNLHTNPITFDRENIMKPEILTGIAAIISAGTALVAVFIGPLVTAKINRQDSLSAMREKWIADLRETLSEIISTAETASSIIVQSRAIEPNFKEAYNKLVLLEGKAKMMLNPREVDHNSLEMILDSIVQLAGDESIKIKEKMPQMRELTESVIPVAQAVLKEAWERTK
;
A
#
# COMPACT_ATOMS: atom_id res chain seq x y z
N MET A 1 10.66 97.02 4.76
CA MET A 1 9.41 96.22 4.83
C MET A 1 8.98 95.88 3.40
N HIS A 2 9.38 94.72 2.89
CA HIS A 2 8.97 94.25 1.57
C HIS A 2 8.49 92.80 1.73
N ASN A 3 7.21 92.58 1.47
CA ASN A 3 6.49 91.35 1.79
C ASN A 3 6.98 90.18 0.93
N LEU A 4 7.22 89.06 1.59
CA LEU A 4 7.57 87.76 1.00
C LEU A 4 6.41 87.26 0.12
N HIS A 5 6.67 87.09 -1.18
CA HIS A 5 5.79 86.39 -2.10
C HIS A 5 6.17 84.90 -2.08
N THR A 6 5.57 84.13 -1.18
CA THR A 6 5.66 82.66 -1.21
C THR A 6 4.66 82.12 -2.22
N ASN A 7 5.16 81.63 -3.36
CA ASN A 7 4.36 80.85 -4.31
C ASN A 7 3.93 79.52 -3.66
N PRO A 8 2.65 79.11 -3.77
CA PRO A 8 2.24 77.78 -3.34
C PRO A 8 2.75 76.75 -4.35
N ILE A 9 3.53 75.77 -3.87
CA ILE A 9 3.87 74.57 -4.64
C ILE A 9 2.58 73.76 -4.79
N THR A 10 1.95 73.84 -5.96
CA THR A 10 0.86 72.93 -6.34
C THR A 10 1.47 71.55 -6.56
N PHE A 11 1.29 70.67 -5.57
CA PHE A 11 1.63 69.24 -5.70
C PHE A 11 0.63 68.62 -6.67
N ASP A 12 1.08 68.34 -7.89
CA ASP A 12 0.27 67.78 -8.97
C ASP A 12 -0.18 66.36 -8.59
N ARG A 13 -1.45 66.23 -8.18
CA ARG A 13 -2.08 64.95 -7.77
C ARG A 13 -2.67 64.19 -8.96
N GLU A 14 -2.20 64.41 -10.19
CA GLU A 14 -2.86 63.86 -11.39
C GLU A 14 -2.39 62.46 -11.84
N ASN A 15 -1.47 61.81 -11.13
CA ASN A 15 -1.07 60.43 -11.49
C ASN A 15 -1.67 59.35 -10.57
N ILE A 16 -2.87 59.59 -10.03
CA ILE A 16 -3.65 58.55 -9.34
C ILE A 16 -4.58 57.95 -10.39
N MET A 17 -4.27 56.72 -10.80
CA MET A 17 -5.12 55.93 -11.70
C MET A 17 -6.57 55.96 -11.21
N LYS A 18 -7.51 56.32 -12.10
CA LYS A 18 -8.92 56.46 -11.74
C LYS A 18 -9.43 55.14 -11.12
N PRO A 19 -10.18 55.20 -10.01
CA PRO A 19 -10.60 54.00 -9.28
C PRO A 19 -11.39 53.00 -10.14
N GLU A 20 -12.13 53.50 -11.13
CA GLU A 20 -12.87 52.69 -12.12
C GLU A 20 -11.96 51.83 -13.01
N ILE A 21 -10.76 52.32 -13.35
CA ILE A 21 -9.81 51.57 -14.17
C ILE A 21 -9.13 50.50 -13.31
N LEU A 22 -8.84 50.83 -12.04
CA LEU A 22 -8.28 49.88 -11.08
C LEU A 22 -9.25 48.71 -10.82
N THR A 23 -10.54 48.99 -10.65
CA THR A 23 -11.57 47.95 -10.49
C THR A 23 -11.75 47.11 -11.74
N GLY A 24 -11.72 47.72 -12.94
CA GLY A 24 -11.77 46.99 -14.22
C GLY A 24 -10.61 46.00 -14.39
N ILE A 25 -9.38 46.43 -14.10
CA ILE A 25 -8.19 45.57 -14.16
C ILE A 25 -8.28 44.44 -13.12
N ALA A 26 -8.69 44.75 -11.90
CA ALA A 26 -8.87 43.75 -10.86
C ALA A 26 -9.92 42.69 -11.24
N ALA A 27 -11.01 43.09 -11.90
CA ALA A 27 -12.04 42.18 -12.39
C ALA A 27 -11.52 41.25 -13.49
N ILE A 28 -10.72 41.75 -14.43
CA ILE A 28 -10.13 40.94 -15.51
C ILE A 28 -9.13 39.92 -14.93
N ILE A 29 -8.27 40.34 -13.99
CA ILE A 29 -7.32 39.45 -13.32
C ILE A 29 -8.08 38.36 -12.55
N SER A 30 -9.13 38.73 -11.82
CA SER A 30 -9.95 37.80 -11.04
C SER A 30 -10.71 36.81 -11.93
N ALA A 31 -11.24 37.26 -13.07
CA ALA A 31 -11.89 36.39 -14.04
C ALA A 31 -10.88 35.43 -14.70
N GLY A 32 -9.67 35.90 -15.02
CA GLY A 32 -8.59 35.08 -15.54
C GLY A 32 -8.12 33.99 -14.57
N THR A 33 -7.91 34.34 -13.30
CA THR A 33 -7.53 33.36 -12.27
C THR A 33 -8.65 32.35 -11.99
N ALA A 34 -9.91 32.79 -11.97
CA ALA A 34 -11.07 31.91 -11.83
C ALA A 34 -11.16 30.90 -12.99
N LEU A 35 -10.95 31.35 -14.23
CA LEU A 35 -10.95 30.48 -15.40
C LEU A 35 -9.86 29.41 -15.31
N VAL A 36 -8.63 29.80 -14.96
CA VAL A 36 -7.52 28.85 -14.79
C VAL A 36 -7.80 27.86 -13.66
N ALA A 37 -8.35 28.33 -12.53
CA ALA A 37 -8.69 27.47 -11.39
C ALA A 37 -9.73 26.39 -11.75
N VAL A 38 -10.71 26.72 -12.60
CA VAL A 38 -11.73 25.77 -13.08
C VAL A 38 -11.13 24.61 -13.89
N PHE A 39 -10.00 24.82 -14.57
CA PHE A 39 -9.32 23.75 -15.31
C PHE A 39 -8.24 23.04 -14.48
N ILE A 40 -7.44 23.78 -13.70
CA ILE A 40 -6.34 23.21 -12.91
C ILE A 40 -6.86 22.41 -11.71
N GLY A 41 -7.92 22.89 -11.05
CA GLY A 41 -8.51 22.23 -9.89
C GLY A 41 -8.89 20.77 -10.17
N PRO A 42 -9.76 20.49 -11.17
CA PRO A 42 -10.15 19.13 -11.52
C PRO A 42 -8.99 18.24 -11.95
N LEU A 43 -7.99 18.76 -12.68
CA LEU A 43 -6.82 17.98 -13.10
C LEU A 43 -5.96 17.53 -11.92
N VAL A 44 -5.71 18.45 -10.97
CA VAL A 44 -4.96 18.14 -9.75
C VAL A 44 -5.75 17.16 -8.88
N THR A 45 -7.05 17.39 -8.69
CA THR A 45 -7.93 16.48 -7.94
C THR A 45 -7.98 15.08 -8.56
N ALA A 46 -8.08 14.97 -9.89
CA ALA A 46 -8.09 13.67 -10.57
C ALA A 46 -6.77 12.90 -10.39
N LYS A 47 -5.64 13.61 -10.41
CA LYS A 47 -4.32 13.02 -10.16
C LYS A 47 -4.19 12.50 -8.73
N ILE A 48 -4.59 13.30 -7.74
CA ILE A 48 -4.57 12.93 -6.31
C ILE A 48 -5.46 11.71 -6.09
N ASN A 49 -6.72 11.75 -6.53
CA ASN A 49 -7.66 10.63 -6.37
C ASN A 49 -7.13 9.33 -6.96
N ARG A 50 -6.42 9.39 -8.09
CA ARG A 50 -5.80 8.21 -8.71
C ARG A 50 -4.64 7.67 -7.88
N GLN A 51 -3.79 8.55 -7.34
CA GLN A 51 -2.69 8.14 -6.46
C GLN A 51 -3.25 7.52 -5.18
N ASP A 52 -4.22 8.16 -4.54
CA ASP A 52 -4.86 7.67 -3.32
C ASP A 52 -5.52 6.31 -3.53
N SER A 53 -6.21 6.13 -4.66
CA SER A 53 -6.84 4.84 -4.99
C SER A 53 -5.81 3.73 -5.18
N LEU A 54 -4.68 4.01 -5.84
CA LEU A 54 -3.61 3.03 -6.04
C LEU A 54 -2.91 2.69 -4.72
N SER A 55 -2.68 3.67 -3.86
CA SER A 55 -2.11 3.46 -2.54
C SER A 55 -3.05 2.63 -1.67
N ALA A 56 -4.35 2.93 -1.65
CA ALA A 56 -5.34 2.14 -0.92
C ALA A 56 -5.43 0.68 -1.44
N MET A 57 -5.38 0.46 -2.74
CA MET A 57 -5.35 -0.90 -3.31
C MET A 57 -4.09 -1.67 -2.90
N ARG A 58 -2.92 -1.01 -2.83
CA ARG A 58 -1.67 -1.63 -2.40
C ARG A 58 -1.65 -1.91 -0.90
N GLU A 59 -2.10 -0.98 -0.07
CA GLU A 59 -2.25 -1.18 1.37
C GLU A 59 -3.18 -2.36 1.66
N LYS A 60 -4.30 -2.46 0.92
CA LYS A 60 -5.20 -3.62 1.00
C LYS A 60 -4.50 -4.91 0.59
N TRP A 61 -3.78 -4.92 -0.53
CA TRP A 61 -3.03 -6.09 -0.96
C TRP A 61 -1.98 -6.53 0.08
N ILE A 62 -1.25 -5.58 0.69
CA ILE A 62 -0.29 -5.84 1.79
C ILE A 62 -1.00 -6.49 2.98
N ALA A 63 -2.14 -5.93 3.40
CA ALA A 63 -2.92 -6.45 4.52
C ALA A 63 -3.43 -7.86 4.25
N ASP A 64 -4.05 -8.07 3.09
CA ASP A 64 -4.62 -9.37 2.67
C ASP A 64 -3.51 -10.44 2.56
N LEU A 65 -2.30 -10.08 2.10
CA LEU A 65 -1.16 -11.00 2.00
C LEU A 65 -0.66 -11.37 3.39
N ARG A 66 -0.48 -10.39 4.28
CA ARG A 66 -0.03 -10.61 5.66
C ARG A 66 -1.00 -11.52 6.42
N GLU A 67 -2.30 -11.30 6.27
CA GLU A 67 -3.33 -12.15 6.88
C GLU A 67 -3.24 -13.57 6.34
N THR A 68 -3.19 -13.73 5.01
CA THR A 68 -3.09 -15.04 4.36
C THR A 68 -1.84 -15.81 4.81
N LEU A 69 -0.67 -15.16 4.87
CA LEU A 69 0.57 -15.79 5.35
C LEU A 69 0.49 -16.17 6.83
N SER A 70 -0.13 -15.33 7.66
CA SER A 70 -0.33 -15.61 9.08
C SER A 70 -1.25 -16.83 9.28
N GLU A 71 -2.28 -16.95 8.47
CA GLU A 71 -3.16 -18.13 8.44
C GLU A 71 -2.43 -19.39 7.98
N ILE A 72 -1.55 -19.29 6.98
CA ILE A 72 -0.71 -20.42 6.53
C ILE A 72 0.16 -20.92 7.67
N ILE A 73 0.92 -20.02 8.31
CA ILE A 73 1.82 -20.36 9.42
C ILE A 73 1.03 -21.05 10.55
N SER A 74 -0.07 -20.44 10.99
CA SER A 74 -0.89 -20.99 12.06
C SER A 74 -1.51 -22.36 11.69
N THR A 75 -2.01 -22.50 10.46
CA THR A 75 -2.62 -23.76 9.99
C THR A 75 -1.56 -24.87 9.88
N ALA A 76 -0.37 -24.55 9.38
CA ALA A 76 0.73 -25.50 9.24
C ALA A 76 1.25 -26.00 10.60
N GLU A 77 1.45 -25.10 11.56
CA GLU A 77 1.86 -25.47 12.92
C GLU A 77 0.76 -26.29 13.62
N THR A 78 -0.50 -25.86 13.49
CA THR A 78 -1.64 -26.58 14.06
C THR A 78 -1.78 -27.98 13.47
N ALA A 79 -1.69 -28.12 12.15
CA ALA A 79 -1.73 -29.43 11.48
C ALA A 79 -0.62 -30.34 12.01
N SER A 80 0.61 -29.82 12.16
CA SER A 80 1.74 -30.61 12.69
C SER A 80 1.52 -31.06 14.15
N SER A 81 0.82 -30.27 14.97
CA SER A 81 0.55 -30.58 16.38
C SER A 81 -0.64 -31.52 16.61
N ILE A 82 -1.72 -31.40 15.81
CA ILE A 82 -2.90 -32.29 15.85
C ILE A 82 -2.50 -33.75 15.60
N ILE A 83 -1.57 -33.95 14.67
CA ILE A 83 -1.04 -35.25 14.30
C ILE A 83 -0.30 -35.93 15.47
N VAL A 84 0.35 -35.17 16.37
CA VAL A 84 1.05 -35.72 17.54
C VAL A 84 0.07 -36.19 18.61
N GLN A 85 -0.99 -35.42 18.84
CA GLN A 85 -1.86 -35.61 20.01
C GLN A 85 -2.93 -36.68 19.79
N SER A 86 -3.21 -37.07 18.54
CA SER A 86 -4.36 -37.92 18.25
C SER A 86 -4.00 -39.16 17.43
N ARG A 87 -4.22 -40.34 18.02
CA ARG A 87 -4.23 -41.63 17.29
C ARG A 87 -5.52 -41.83 16.45
N ALA A 88 -6.41 -40.85 16.37
CA ALA A 88 -7.79 -41.06 15.92
C ALA A 88 -8.46 -39.88 15.16
N ILE A 89 -7.74 -38.88 14.66
CA ILE A 89 -8.38 -37.71 14.04
C ILE A 89 -7.85 -37.45 12.62
N GLU A 90 -8.26 -38.30 11.68
CA GLU A 90 -8.14 -38.04 10.24
C GLU A 90 -8.97 -36.82 9.74
N PRO A 91 -10.21 -36.56 10.19
CA PRO A 91 -11.04 -35.52 9.57
C PRO A 91 -10.46 -34.12 9.76
N ASN A 92 -10.02 -33.79 10.98
CA ASN A 92 -9.48 -32.46 11.28
C ASN A 92 -8.14 -32.21 10.59
N PHE A 93 -7.33 -33.26 10.39
CA PHE A 93 -6.09 -33.14 9.63
C PHE A 93 -6.38 -32.87 8.15
N LYS A 94 -7.31 -33.61 7.55
CA LYS A 94 -7.72 -33.41 6.15
C LYS A 94 -8.29 -32.01 5.93
N GLU A 95 -9.09 -31.51 6.87
CA GLU A 95 -9.63 -30.14 6.82
C GLU A 95 -8.50 -29.10 6.91
N ALA A 96 -7.57 -29.25 7.84
CA ALA A 96 -6.43 -28.36 7.98
C ALA A 96 -5.53 -28.37 6.72
N TYR A 97 -5.29 -29.55 6.14
CA TYR A 97 -4.53 -29.67 4.89
C TYR A 97 -5.24 -29.00 3.71
N ASN A 98 -6.54 -29.24 3.54
CA ASN A 98 -7.32 -28.59 2.48
C ASN A 98 -7.33 -27.06 2.64
N LYS A 99 -7.43 -26.57 3.88
CA LYS A 99 -7.32 -25.14 4.19
C LYS A 99 -5.93 -24.61 3.79
N LEU A 100 -4.87 -25.35 4.11
CA LEU A 100 -3.50 -24.98 3.78
C LEU A 100 -3.30 -24.86 2.26
N VAL A 101 -3.77 -25.83 1.47
CA VAL A 101 -3.73 -25.80 -0.01
C VAL A 101 -4.50 -24.59 -0.57
N LEU A 102 -5.67 -24.28 -0.01
CA LEU A 102 -6.46 -23.11 -0.42
C LEU A 102 -5.71 -21.80 -0.16
N LEU A 103 -5.13 -21.67 1.04
CA LEU A 103 -4.38 -20.48 1.44
C LEU A 103 -3.11 -20.31 0.60
N GLU A 104 -2.42 -21.39 0.29
CA GLU A 104 -1.26 -21.40 -0.60
C GLU A 104 -1.66 -20.90 -2.01
N GLY A 105 -2.73 -21.43 -2.59
CA GLY A 105 -3.24 -20.96 -3.87
C GLY A 105 -3.60 -19.47 -3.86
N LYS A 106 -4.25 -19.01 -2.79
CA LYS A 106 -4.56 -17.58 -2.59
C LYS A 106 -3.27 -16.74 -2.54
N ALA A 107 -2.28 -17.17 -1.77
CA ALA A 107 -1.00 -16.47 -1.68
C ALA A 107 -0.29 -16.42 -3.03
N LYS A 108 -0.17 -17.55 -3.75
CA LYS A 108 0.43 -17.63 -5.09
C LYS A 108 -0.22 -16.65 -6.08
N MET A 109 -1.55 -16.50 -6.05
CA MET A 109 -2.26 -15.52 -6.89
C MET A 109 -1.95 -14.04 -6.55
N MET A 110 -1.46 -13.78 -5.34
CA MET A 110 -1.07 -12.43 -4.89
C MET A 110 0.40 -12.12 -5.17
N LEU A 111 1.22 -13.12 -5.46
CA LEU A 111 2.65 -12.96 -5.71
C LEU A 111 2.95 -12.70 -7.19
N ASN A 112 4.08 -12.03 -7.44
CA ASN A 112 4.55 -11.72 -8.78
C ASN A 112 5.71 -12.67 -9.16
N PRO A 113 5.53 -13.58 -10.13
CA PRO A 113 6.54 -14.59 -10.47
C PRO A 113 7.80 -14.01 -11.13
N ARG A 114 7.81 -12.71 -11.43
CA ARG A 114 8.97 -12.02 -12.03
C ARG A 114 9.95 -11.49 -10.98
N GLU A 115 9.57 -11.48 -9.71
CA GLU A 115 10.36 -10.91 -8.62
C GLU A 115 10.99 -12.04 -7.78
N VAL A 116 12.27 -11.89 -7.45
CA VAL A 116 13.08 -12.96 -6.81
C VAL A 116 12.56 -13.30 -5.42
N ASP A 117 12.22 -12.31 -4.62
CA ASP A 117 11.71 -12.51 -3.26
C ASP A 117 10.32 -13.15 -3.28
N HIS A 118 9.49 -12.82 -4.28
CA HIS A 118 8.20 -13.45 -4.50
C HIS A 118 8.33 -14.93 -4.85
N ASN A 119 9.25 -15.28 -5.77
CA ASN A 119 9.53 -16.68 -6.11
C ASN A 119 10.09 -17.45 -4.92
N SER A 120 10.95 -16.81 -4.12
CA SER A 120 11.50 -17.41 -2.90
C SER A 120 10.42 -17.71 -1.88
N LEU A 121 9.47 -16.79 -1.69
CA LEU A 121 8.32 -16.99 -0.83
C LEU A 121 7.45 -18.13 -1.35
N GLU A 122 7.13 -18.14 -2.65
CA GLU A 122 6.35 -19.20 -3.29
C GLU A 122 6.96 -20.59 -3.05
N MET A 123 8.27 -20.76 -3.22
CA MET A 123 8.95 -22.04 -2.98
C MET A 123 8.83 -22.52 -1.53
N ILE A 124 8.90 -21.60 -0.56
CA ILE A 124 8.74 -21.94 0.86
C ILE A 124 7.29 -22.39 1.12
N LEU A 125 6.30 -21.68 0.58
CA LEU A 125 4.90 -22.03 0.72
C LEU A 125 4.60 -23.41 0.11
N ASP A 126 5.15 -23.69 -1.07
CA ASP A 126 5.04 -24.98 -1.73
C ASP A 126 5.66 -26.10 -0.89
N SER A 127 6.83 -25.85 -0.30
CA SER A 127 7.50 -26.78 0.61
C SER A 127 6.68 -27.07 1.87
N ILE A 128 5.98 -26.06 2.42
CA ILE A 128 5.08 -26.23 3.56
C ILE A 128 3.92 -27.18 3.19
N VAL A 129 3.29 -26.98 2.03
CA VAL A 129 2.17 -27.82 1.60
C VAL A 129 2.62 -29.24 1.27
N GLN A 130 3.74 -29.38 0.56
CA GLN A 130 4.33 -30.69 0.26
C GLN A 130 4.67 -31.45 1.54
N LEU A 131 5.39 -30.80 2.46
CA LEU A 131 5.72 -31.40 3.75
C LEU A 131 4.43 -31.80 4.47
N ALA A 132 3.44 -30.91 4.60
CA ALA A 132 2.18 -31.21 5.25
C ALA A 132 1.48 -32.45 4.66
N GLY A 133 1.46 -32.60 3.33
CA GLY A 133 0.86 -33.74 2.64
C GLY A 133 1.70 -35.02 2.62
N ASP A 134 2.98 -34.98 2.99
CA ASP A 134 3.85 -36.14 2.93
C ASP A 134 3.57 -37.14 4.07
N GLU A 135 2.96 -38.27 3.72
CA GLU A 135 2.65 -39.37 4.65
C GLU A 135 3.87 -40.25 4.97
N SER A 136 4.95 -40.16 4.18
CA SER A 136 6.15 -40.97 4.36
C SER A 136 7.04 -40.47 5.50
N ILE A 137 6.98 -39.17 5.80
CA ILE A 137 7.78 -38.53 6.84
C ILE A 137 7.12 -38.74 8.20
N LYS A 138 7.89 -39.28 9.14
CA LYS A 138 7.42 -39.46 10.52
C LYS A 138 7.18 -38.12 11.19
N ILE A 139 6.13 -38.06 11.99
CA ILE A 139 5.66 -36.87 12.72
C ILE A 139 6.79 -36.17 13.50
N LYS A 140 7.66 -36.97 14.16
CA LYS A 140 8.78 -36.47 14.96
C LYS A 140 9.83 -35.70 14.13
N GLU A 141 9.97 -36.05 12.86
CA GLU A 141 10.88 -35.39 11.91
C GLU A 141 10.17 -34.25 11.17
N LYS A 142 8.87 -34.42 10.93
CA LYS A 142 7.99 -33.46 10.27
C LYS A 142 7.86 -32.14 11.02
N MET A 143 7.73 -32.19 12.35
CA MET A 143 7.51 -30.98 13.16
C MET A 143 8.70 -29.99 13.15
N PRO A 144 9.96 -30.42 13.41
CA PRO A 144 11.10 -29.51 13.31
C PRO A 144 11.23 -28.87 11.93
N GLN A 145 11.03 -29.67 10.86
CA GLN A 145 11.10 -29.18 9.48
C GLN A 145 9.96 -28.18 9.17
N MET A 146 8.74 -28.46 9.64
CA MET A 146 7.61 -27.56 9.46
C MET A 146 7.88 -26.22 10.16
N ARG A 147 8.41 -26.27 11.38
CA ARG A 147 8.75 -25.08 12.13
C ARG A 147 9.85 -24.25 11.47
N GLU A 148 10.89 -24.91 10.95
CA GLU A 148 11.95 -24.24 10.21
C GLU A 148 11.39 -23.53 8.96
N LEU A 149 10.52 -24.21 8.21
CA LEU A 149 9.85 -23.62 7.05
C LEU A 149 8.97 -22.43 7.46
N THR A 150 8.11 -22.56 8.47
CA THR A 150 7.23 -21.46 8.90
C THR A 150 8.01 -20.27 9.46
N GLU A 151 9.11 -20.50 10.18
CA GLU A 151 10.02 -19.44 10.65
C GLU A 151 10.71 -18.73 9.46
N SER A 152 11.04 -19.46 8.39
CA SER A 152 11.66 -18.89 7.17
C SER A 152 10.71 -18.03 6.32
N VAL A 153 9.38 -18.21 6.44
CA VAL A 153 8.37 -17.39 5.73
C VAL A 153 8.51 -15.91 6.10
N ILE A 154 8.72 -15.61 7.38
CA ILE A 154 8.71 -14.23 7.91
C ILE A 154 9.74 -13.33 7.23
N PRO A 155 11.05 -13.65 7.21
CA PRO A 155 12.05 -12.76 6.61
C PRO A 155 11.83 -12.54 5.11
N VAL A 156 11.42 -13.58 4.37
CA VAL A 156 11.16 -13.45 2.92
C VAL A 156 9.90 -12.63 2.66
N ALA A 157 8.84 -12.86 3.43
CA ALA A 157 7.62 -12.04 3.36
C ALA A 157 7.91 -10.57 3.69
N GLN A 158 8.77 -10.29 4.67
CA GLN A 158 9.17 -8.91 4.99
C GLN A 158 9.87 -8.22 3.82
N ALA A 159 10.69 -8.93 3.04
CA ALA A 159 11.33 -8.37 1.84
C ALA A 159 10.28 -7.99 0.79
N VAL A 160 9.36 -8.91 0.47
CA VAL A 160 8.22 -8.68 -0.43
C VAL A 160 7.36 -7.48 0.00
N LEU A 161 6.99 -7.44 1.28
CA LEU A 161 6.13 -6.38 1.83
C LEU A 161 6.85 -5.03 1.87
N LYS A 162 8.16 -5.02 2.15
CA LYS A 162 8.97 -3.80 2.16
C LYS A 162 9.06 -3.18 0.77
N GLU A 163 9.32 -3.98 -0.25
CA GLU A 163 9.36 -3.51 -1.64
C GLU A 163 8.01 -2.91 -2.06
N ALA A 164 6.90 -3.57 -1.73
CA ALA A 164 5.57 -3.05 -2.00
C ALA A 164 5.25 -1.76 -1.24
N TRP A 165 5.71 -1.65 0.01
CA TRP A 165 5.57 -0.44 0.82
C TRP A 165 6.35 0.74 0.23
N GLU A 166 7.59 0.52 -0.21
CA GLU A 166 8.42 1.55 -0.84
C GLU A 166 7.81 2.06 -2.14
N ARG A 167 7.14 1.20 -2.92
CA ARG A 167 6.41 1.60 -4.13
C ARG A 167 5.15 2.42 -3.84
N THR A 168 4.62 2.35 -2.61
CA THR A 168 3.36 3.01 -2.20
C THR A 168 3.58 4.45 -1.72
N LYS A 169 4.80 4.77 -1.26
CA LYS A 169 5.24 6.14 -0.98
C LYS A 169 5.46 6.93 -2.27
#